data_AF-A0A1M3IDH1-F1
#
_entry.id   AF-A0A1M3IDH1-F1
#
_cell.length_a   1.000
_cell.length_b   1.000
_cell.length_c   1.000
_cell.angle_alpha   90.00
_cell.angle_beta   90.00
_cell.angle_gamma   90.00
#
_symmetry.space_group_name_H-M   'P 1'
#
loop_
_entity.id
_entity.type
_entity.pdbx_description
1 polymer ?
#
loop_
_entity_poly.entity_id
_entity_poly.type
_entity_poly.pdbx_seq_one_letter_code
_entity_poly.pdbx_strand_id
1 'polypeptide(L)'
;MRKQAFSAILLATSLGAYAQQNATVNENPVLIGNQRSLSISKEQLVNDPVLRMPDGDKDYHITGYQVSYVPKGKGSELLGPFVIKGDNLSTGNAASILSRAQPGDRIFFEEIIAVSNKAGKQPLKLSAAVKIR
;
A
#
# COMPACT_ATOMS: atom_id res chain seq x y z
N MET A 1 27.79 -19.79 -62.33
CA MET A 1 28.57 -18.65 -61.77
C MET A 1 27.80 -17.37 -62.00
N ARG A 2 27.92 -16.36 -61.11
CA ARG A 2 27.09 -15.11 -61.04
C ARG A 2 25.62 -15.40 -60.65
N LYS A 3 24.81 -14.52 -60.05
CA LYS A 3 24.93 -13.28 -59.21
C LYS A 3 23.53 -13.11 -58.55
N GLN A 4 23.30 -12.42 -57.42
CA GLN A 4 24.12 -11.83 -56.36
C GLN A 4 23.25 -11.79 -55.06
N ALA A 5 23.83 -11.63 -53.86
CA ALA A 5 23.05 -11.42 -52.64
C ALA A 5 22.40 -10.02 -52.58
N PHE A 6 21.19 -9.95 -52.02
CA PHE A 6 20.58 -8.72 -51.49
C PHE A 6 19.82 -9.02 -50.19
N SER A 7 19.79 -8.03 -49.30
CA SER A 7 19.62 -8.20 -47.86
C SER A 7 18.22 -8.64 -47.41
N ALA A 8 18.19 -9.43 -46.34
CA ALA A 8 17.00 -9.60 -45.53
C ALA A 8 16.66 -8.27 -44.82
N ILE A 9 15.44 -7.78 -45.01
CA ILE A 9 14.83 -6.79 -44.10
C ILE A 9 13.67 -7.50 -43.42
N LEU A 10 13.94 -8.02 -42.22
CA LEU A 10 12.91 -8.50 -41.31
C LEU A 10 12.25 -7.27 -40.67
N LEU A 11 11.23 -6.72 -41.32
CA LEU A 11 10.41 -5.64 -40.76
C LEU A 11 9.56 -6.18 -39.60
N ALA A 12 10.17 -6.28 -38.43
CA ALA A 12 9.47 -6.41 -37.16
C ALA A 12 8.69 -5.11 -36.91
N THR A 13 7.44 -5.04 -37.39
CA THR A 13 6.48 -4.04 -36.94
C THR A 13 6.21 -4.29 -35.47
N SER A 14 6.90 -3.53 -34.62
CA SER A 14 6.82 -3.59 -33.17
C SER A 14 5.44 -3.15 -32.69
N LEU A 15 4.54 -4.11 -32.47
CA LEU A 15 3.38 -3.94 -31.57
C LEU A 15 3.83 -4.01 -30.10
N GLY A 16 4.87 -3.25 -29.78
CA GLY A 16 5.38 -3.03 -28.43
C GLY A 16 4.97 -1.64 -27.94
N ALA A 17 3.69 -1.46 -27.57
CA ALA A 17 3.21 -0.28 -26.84
C ALA A 17 1.81 -0.44 -26.19
N TYR A 18 1.44 -1.64 -25.72
CA TYR A 18 0.35 -1.77 -24.72
C TYR A 18 0.93 -1.81 -23.30
N ALA A 19 1.79 -0.83 -23.00
CA ALA A 19 2.53 -0.73 -21.73
C ALA A 19 2.76 0.73 -21.31
N GLN A 20 1.83 1.63 -21.65
CA GLN A 20 1.84 3.01 -21.17
C GLN A 20 0.40 3.53 -21.13
N GLN A 21 0.06 4.29 -20.07
CA GLN A 21 -1.30 4.79 -19.77
C GLN A 21 -2.29 3.63 -19.45
N ASN A 22 -2.65 3.32 -18.21
CA ASN A 22 -2.87 4.24 -17.08
C ASN A 22 -2.34 3.66 -15.75
N ALA A 23 -1.12 4.05 -15.38
CA ALA A 23 -0.78 4.15 -13.97
C ALA A 23 -1.38 5.47 -13.46
N THR A 24 -2.67 5.45 -13.12
CA THR A 24 -3.30 6.56 -12.41
C THR A 24 -2.58 6.70 -11.07
N VAL A 25 -1.69 7.69 -10.96
CA VAL A 25 -1.00 8.01 -9.72
C VAL A 25 -2.08 8.45 -8.73
N ASN A 26 -2.43 7.56 -7.81
CA ASN A 26 -3.56 7.76 -6.91
C ASN A 26 -3.19 8.88 -5.93
N GLU A 27 -3.82 10.04 -6.05
CA GLU A 27 -3.27 11.33 -5.57
C GLU A 27 -3.15 11.46 -4.04
N ASN A 28 -3.65 10.50 -3.26
CA ASN A 28 -3.61 10.53 -1.80
C ASN A 28 -3.36 9.11 -1.23
N PRO A 29 -2.10 8.63 -1.18
CA PRO A 29 -1.75 7.36 -0.57
C PRO A 29 -2.00 7.34 0.95
N VAL A 30 -2.12 6.14 1.52
CA VAL A 30 -2.28 5.95 2.97
C VAL A 30 -0.95 6.22 3.70
N LEU A 31 -0.67 7.49 3.97
CA LEU A 31 0.55 7.92 4.66
C LEU A 31 0.47 7.62 6.15
N ILE A 32 1.35 6.75 6.64
CA ILE A 32 1.46 6.40 8.05
C ILE A 32 2.73 6.99 8.66
N GLY A 33 2.57 7.78 9.72
CA GLY A 33 3.64 8.30 10.55
C GLY A 33 3.14 8.52 11.98
N ASN A 34 3.91 9.23 12.81
CA ASN A 34 3.58 9.51 14.23
C ASN A 34 2.36 10.44 14.46
N GLN A 35 1.45 10.58 13.49
CA GLN A 35 0.25 11.40 13.61
C GLN A 35 -0.86 10.64 14.35
N ARG A 36 -1.48 11.30 15.34
CA ARG A 36 -2.38 10.65 16.31
C ARG A 36 -3.75 10.22 15.76
N SER A 37 -4.21 10.79 14.64
CA SER A 37 -5.39 10.29 13.94
C SER A 37 -5.41 10.77 12.49
N LEU A 38 -5.53 9.83 11.56
CA LEU A 38 -5.78 10.06 10.15
C LEU A 38 -7.25 9.76 9.85
N SER A 39 -7.74 10.24 8.72
CA SER A 39 -9.12 9.95 8.32
C SER A 39 -9.25 9.94 6.80
N ILE A 40 -9.83 8.86 6.28
CA ILE A 40 -9.72 8.43 4.89
C ILE A 40 -11.06 7.84 4.42
N SER A 41 -11.39 7.93 3.14
CA SER A 41 -12.58 7.23 2.62
C SER A 41 -12.32 5.72 2.48
N LYS A 42 -13.38 4.92 2.42
CA LYS A 42 -13.26 3.48 2.15
C LYS A 42 -12.65 3.21 0.78
N GLU A 43 -13.07 3.98 -0.22
CA GLU A 43 -12.68 3.85 -1.62
C GLU A 43 -11.18 4.07 -1.80
N GLN A 44 -10.58 5.02 -1.06
CA GLN A 44 -9.13 5.21 -1.06
C GLN A 44 -8.37 3.98 -0.55
N LEU A 45 -8.81 3.37 0.57
CA LEU A 45 -8.20 2.15 1.10
C LEU A 45 -8.37 0.92 0.19
N VAL A 46 -9.45 0.88 -0.60
CA VAL A 46 -9.70 -0.22 -1.56
C VAL A 46 -8.90 -0.03 -2.84
N ASN A 47 -8.82 1.20 -3.35
CA ASN A 47 -8.10 1.53 -4.58
C ASN A 47 -6.58 1.64 -4.38
N ASP A 48 -6.12 1.90 -3.16
CA ASP A 48 -4.71 1.94 -2.79
C ASP A 48 -4.49 1.33 -1.39
N PRO A 49 -4.48 -0.01 -1.28
CA PRO A 49 -4.37 -0.72 -0.01
C PRO A 49 -2.94 -0.74 0.58
N VAL A 50 -2.00 0.03 0.03
CA VAL A 50 -0.59 0.00 0.43
C VAL A 50 -0.30 1.12 1.43
N LEU A 51 0.10 0.73 2.65
CA LEU A 51 0.60 1.67 3.66
C LEU A 51 1.94 2.25 3.21
N ARG A 52 2.11 3.58 3.30
CA ARG A 52 3.35 4.25 2.88
C ARG A 52 3.89 5.17 3.96
N MET A 53 5.21 5.35 3.97
CA MET A 53 5.88 6.32 4.83
C MET A 53 5.72 7.73 4.24
N PRO A 54 5.65 8.80 5.07
CA PRO A 54 5.66 10.18 4.59
C PRO A 54 7.00 10.55 3.93
N ASP A 55 7.03 11.61 3.12
CA ASP A 55 8.22 12.01 2.33
C ASP A 55 9.53 12.16 3.12
N GLY A 56 9.44 12.62 4.38
CA GLY A 56 10.61 12.72 5.28
C GLY A 56 11.25 11.38 5.63
N ASP A 57 10.46 10.31 5.59
CA ASP A 57 10.84 8.93 5.93
C ASP A 57 10.79 7.98 4.73
N LYS A 58 10.74 8.49 3.49
CA LYS A 58 10.63 7.69 2.24
C LYS A 58 11.74 6.65 2.00
N ASP A 59 12.83 6.71 2.76
CA ASP A 59 13.91 5.71 2.74
C ASP A 59 13.56 4.42 3.51
N TYR A 60 12.48 4.46 4.30
CA TYR A 60 11.98 3.34 5.08
C TYR A 60 10.90 2.58 4.31
N HIS A 61 10.91 1.25 4.40
CA HIS A 61 9.86 0.37 3.92
C HIS A 61 9.26 -0.42 5.09
N ILE A 62 7.93 -0.60 5.07
CA ILE A 62 7.20 -1.33 6.11
C ILE A 62 7.36 -2.83 5.88
N THR A 63 7.85 -3.55 6.88
CA THR A 63 8.08 -5.01 6.82
C THR A 63 6.96 -5.82 7.47
N GLY A 64 6.17 -5.17 8.33
CA GLY A 64 4.97 -5.75 8.94
C GLY A 64 4.35 -4.81 9.96
N TYR A 65 3.13 -5.15 10.37
CA TYR A 65 2.34 -4.40 11.35
C TYR A 65 1.28 -5.31 11.97
N GLN A 66 0.75 -4.91 13.11
CA GLN A 66 -0.51 -5.41 13.65
C GLN A 66 -1.65 -4.51 13.19
N VAL A 67 -2.81 -5.09 12.87
CA VAL A 67 -4.04 -4.35 12.56
C VAL A 67 -5.18 -4.77 13.48
N SER A 68 -5.83 -3.78 14.09
CA SER A 68 -7.00 -3.94 14.94
C SER A 68 -8.14 -3.06 14.39
N TYR A 69 -9.40 -3.47 14.59
CA TYR A 69 -10.56 -2.77 14.01
C TYR A 69 -11.71 -2.65 15.01
N VAL A 70 -12.34 -1.47 15.05
CA VAL A 70 -13.51 -1.17 15.88
C VAL A 70 -14.65 -0.67 14.99
N PRO A 71 -15.75 -1.44 14.85
CA PRO A 71 -16.93 -0.98 14.14
C PRO A 71 -17.65 0.13 14.93
N LYS A 72 -18.16 1.13 14.22
CA LYS A 72 -18.97 2.22 14.76
C LYS A 72 -20.24 1.68 15.42
N GLY A 73 -20.57 2.18 16.60
CA GLY A 73 -21.79 1.80 17.32
C GLY A 73 -21.73 0.42 18.01
N LYS A 74 -20.65 -0.35 17.83
CA LYS A 74 -20.39 -1.62 18.55
C LYS A 74 -19.65 -1.43 19.88
N GLY A 75 -19.56 -0.18 20.37
CA GLY A 75 -18.91 0.15 21.63
C GLY A 75 -17.41 -0.16 21.59
N SER A 76 -16.99 -1.12 22.43
CA SER A 76 -15.59 -1.55 22.59
C SER A 76 -15.28 -2.88 21.89
N GLU A 77 -16.14 -3.35 20.97
CA GLU A 77 -15.87 -4.56 20.17
C GLU A 77 -14.65 -4.35 19.28
N LEU A 78 -13.50 -4.90 19.70
CA LEU A 78 -12.22 -4.85 18.99
C LEU A 78 -12.00 -6.18 18.26
N LEU A 79 -11.87 -6.14 16.94
CA LEU A 79 -11.46 -7.29 16.14
C LEU A 79 -9.95 -7.20 15.86
N GLY A 80 -9.19 -8.20 16.33
CA GLY A 80 -7.73 -8.25 16.23
C GLY A 80 -7.05 -8.35 17.60
N PRO A 81 -5.75 -8.06 17.69
CA PRO A 81 -4.88 -7.67 16.58
C PRO A 81 -4.59 -8.82 15.61
N PHE A 82 -4.45 -8.50 14.32
CA PHE A 82 -4.01 -9.43 13.29
C PHE A 82 -2.62 -9.02 12.79
N VAL A 83 -1.66 -9.96 12.79
CA VAL A 83 -0.31 -9.71 12.28
C VAL A 83 -0.30 -9.80 10.75
N ILE A 84 0.13 -8.71 10.10
CA ILE A 84 0.31 -8.61 8.64
C ILE A 84 1.80 -8.49 8.32
N LYS A 85 2.24 -9.14 7.24
CA LYS A 85 3.61 -9.07 6.71
C LYS A 85 3.62 -8.18 5.46
N GLY A 86 4.64 -7.34 5.34
CA GLY A 86 4.70 -6.30 4.31
C GLY A 86 3.84 -5.08 4.65
N ASP A 87 3.41 -4.36 3.61
CA ASP A 87 2.74 -3.06 3.63
C ASP A 87 1.28 -3.09 3.11
N ASN A 88 0.85 -4.20 2.52
CA ASN A 88 -0.39 -4.28 1.75
C ASN A 88 -1.59 -4.87 2.54
N LEU A 89 -2.60 -4.03 2.75
CA LEU A 89 -3.86 -4.33 3.44
C LEU A 89 -4.80 -5.26 2.67
N SER A 90 -4.59 -5.49 1.37
CA SER A 90 -5.42 -6.40 0.56
C SER A 90 -5.11 -7.89 0.79
N THR A 91 -4.41 -8.22 1.89
CA THR A 91 -3.92 -9.58 2.18
C THR A 91 -4.52 -10.13 3.49
N GLY A 92 -4.81 -11.44 3.50
CA GLY A 92 -5.25 -12.17 4.70
C GLY A 92 -6.40 -11.51 5.47
N ASN A 93 -6.20 -11.35 6.78
CA ASN A 93 -7.21 -10.78 7.69
C ASN A 93 -7.45 -9.28 7.46
N ALA A 94 -6.46 -8.53 6.96
CA ALA A 94 -6.64 -7.10 6.65
C ALA A 94 -7.65 -6.89 5.51
N ALA A 95 -7.65 -7.75 4.48
CA ALA A 95 -8.66 -7.72 3.40
C ALA A 95 -10.09 -7.96 3.94
N SER A 96 -10.22 -8.85 4.93
CA SER A 96 -11.49 -9.13 5.60
C SER A 96 -11.98 -7.94 6.44
N ILE A 97 -11.08 -7.13 7.00
CA ILE A 97 -11.42 -5.86 7.65
C ILE A 97 -11.86 -4.82 6.61
N LEU A 98 -11.04 -4.58 5.58
CA LEU A 98 -11.31 -3.56 4.56
C LEU A 98 -12.65 -3.77 3.84
N SER A 99 -12.97 -5.01 3.48
CA SER A 99 -14.26 -5.32 2.83
C SER A 99 -15.46 -4.95 3.69
N ARG A 100 -15.37 -5.14 5.02
CA ARG A 100 -16.45 -4.91 5.99
C ARG A 100 -16.54 -3.48 6.49
N ALA A 101 -15.44 -2.73 6.52
CA ALA A 101 -15.35 -1.38 7.04
C ALA A 101 -16.38 -0.41 6.42
N GLN A 102 -16.88 0.53 7.22
CA GLN A 102 -17.95 1.48 6.91
C GLN A 102 -17.61 2.90 7.42
N PRO A 103 -18.27 3.94 6.88
CA PRO A 103 -18.20 5.32 7.37
C PRO A 103 -18.34 5.51 8.89
N GLY A 104 -17.23 5.92 9.52
CA GLY A 104 -17.09 6.20 10.94
C GLY A 104 -16.48 5.09 11.78
N ASP A 105 -16.19 3.92 11.19
CA ASP A 105 -15.39 2.87 11.81
C ASP A 105 -13.94 3.32 12.04
N ARG A 106 -13.19 2.56 12.85
CA ARG A 106 -11.79 2.83 13.15
C ARG A 106 -10.91 1.62 12.89
N ILE A 107 -9.80 1.84 12.20
CA ILE A 107 -8.71 0.87 12.03
C ILE A 107 -7.52 1.41 12.80
N PHE A 108 -6.87 0.55 13.59
CA PHE A 108 -5.65 0.84 14.32
C PHE A 108 -4.52 0.02 13.70
N PHE A 109 -3.46 0.70 13.30
CA PHE A 109 -2.21 0.11 12.85
C PHE A 109 -1.21 0.23 13.99
N GLU A 110 -0.80 -0.90 14.53
CA GLU A 110 -0.02 -1.00 15.76
C GLU A 110 1.28 -1.77 15.47
N GLU A 111 2.35 -1.44 16.19
CA GLU A 111 3.66 -2.09 16.01
C GLU A 111 4.15 -2.12 14.55
N ILE A 112 3.94 -1.05 13.81
CA ILE A 112 4.38 -0.92 12.43
C ILE A 112 5.90 -0.86 12.43
N ILE A 113 6.54 -1.88 11.86
CA ILE A 113 7.99 -1.97 11.74
C ILE A 113 8.39 -1.46 10.36
N ALA A 114 9.11 -0.35 10.33
CA ALA A 114 9.67 0.22 9.11
C ALA A 114 11.19 0.20 9.17
N VAL A 115 11.86 -0.32 8.15
CA VAL A 115 13.32 -0.46 8.10
C VAL A 115 13.89 0.29 6.90
N SER A 116 15.07 0.88 7.06
CA SER A 116 15.76 1.63 6.01
C SER A 116 16.97 0.83 5.52
N ASN A 117 17.25 0.88 4.23
CA ASN A 117 18.47 0.30 3.64
C ASN A 117 19.69 1.23 3.73
N LYS A 118 19.52 2.49 4.13
CA LYS A 118 20.64 3.44 4.31
C LYS A 118 21.42 3.16 5.59
N ALA A 119 22.75 3.16 5.47
CA ALA A 119 23.68 2.99 6.58
C ALA A 119 23.40 3.99 7.72
N GLY A 120 23.50 3.53 8.97
CA GLY A 120 23.31 4.34 10.17
C GLY A 120 21.85 4.64 10.56
N LYS A 121 20.85 4.34 9.72
CA LYS A 121 19.43 4.46 10.09
C LYS A 121 18.96 3.23 10.86
N GLN A 122 18.39 3.44 12.04
CA GLN A 122 17.78 2.39 12.88
C GLN A 122 16.34 2.11 12.44
N PRO A 123 15.80 0.89 12.66
CA PRO A 123 14.38 0.60 12.47
C PRO A 123 13.46 1.56 13.24
N LEU A 124 12.36 1.96 12.63
CA LEU A 124 11.29 2.71 13.26
C LEU A 124 10.18 1.77 13.71
N LYS A 125 9.66 1.98 14.92
CA LYS A 125 8.41 1.38 15.40
C LYS A 125 7.37 2.49 15.52
N LEU A 126 6.29 2.38 14.76
CA LEU A 126 5.24 3.39 14.64
C LEU A 126 3.86 2.79 14.98
N SER A 127 2.89 3.65 15.27
CA SER A 127 1.48 3.30 15.36
C SER A 127 0.63 4.45 14.81
N ALA A 128 -0.52 4.14 14.21
CA ALA A 128 -1.46 5.11 13.69
C ALA A 128 -2.92 4.65 13.87
N ALA A 129 -3.82 5.60 14.11
CA ALA A 129 -5.26 5.34 14.17
C ALA A 129 -5.96 6.04 12.99
N VAL A 130 -6.78 5.29 12.25
CA VAL A 130 -7.44 5.75 11.04
C VAL A 130 -8.95 5.65 11.21
N LYS A 131 -9.66 6.78 11.05
CA LYS A 131 -11.12 6.81 11.02
C LYS A 131 -11.64 6.83 9.59
N ILE A 132 -12.45 5.85 9.23
CA ILE A 132 -13.13 5.81 7.92
C ILE A 132 -14.14 6.95 7.83
N ARG A 133 -14.21 7.61 6.67
CA ARG A 133 -15.22 8.63 6.33
C ARG A 133 -16.22 8.09 5.32
#